data_AF-A0A3B0YQ43-F1
#
_entry.id   AF-A0A3B0YQ43-F1
#
_cell.length_a   1.000
_cell.length_b   1.000
_cell.length_c   1.000
_cell.angle_alpha   90.00
_cell.angle_beta   90.00
_cell.angle_gamma   90.00
#
_symmetry.space_group_name_H-M   'P 1'
#
loop_
_entity.id
_entity.type
_entity.pdbx_description
1 polymer ?
#
loop_
_entity_poly.entity_id
_entity_poly.type
_entity_poly.pdbx_seq_one_letter_code
_entity_poly.pdbx_strand_id
1 'polypeptide(L)' 'MKVYLDDERPTPEGWVRVYWPDEAIELLKTGKVKEISLDHDLGDDERGTGYDVVLW' A
#
# COMPACT_ATOMS: atom_id res chain seq x y z
N MET A 1 5.13 8.76 8.22
CA MET A 1 4.98 7.32 8.51
C MET A 1 5.52 6.53 7.34
N LYS A 2 5.86 5.25 7.54
CA LYS A 2 6.21 4.34 6.45
C LYS A 2 5.02 3.41 6.19
N VAL A 3 4.67 3.18 4.93
CA VAL A 3 3.50 2.38 4.53
C VAL A 3 3.95 1.14 3.76
N TYR A 4 3.43 -0.03 4.12
CA TYR A 4 3.75 -1.31 3.50
C TYR A 4 2.48 -1.88 2.87
N LEU A 5 2.32 -1.68 1.55
CA LEU A 5 1.24 -2.24 0.77
C LEU A 5 1.63 -3.65 0.32
N ASP A 6 1.02 -4.66 0.95
CA ASP A 6 1.37 -6.06 0.75
C ASP A 6 0.31 -6.99 1.38
N ASP A 7 -0.19 -7.95 0.61
CA ASP A 7 -1.19 -8.93 1.03
C ASP A 7 -0.58 -10.21 1.63
N GLU A 8 0.65 -10.56 1.24
CA GLU A 8 1.29 -11.84 1.59
C GLU A 8 2.40 -11.70 2.64
N ARG A 9 3.37 -10.81 2.40
CA ARG A 9 4.64 -10.78 3.12
C ARG A 9 4.52 -10.18 4.53
N PRO A 10 5.33 -10.65 5.49
CA PRO A 10 5.35 -10.08 6.83
C PRO A 10 5.74 -8.60 6.83
N THR A 11 4.96 -7.78 7.54
CA THR A 11 5.24 -6.35 7.68
C THR A 11 6.47 -6.11 8.56
N PRO A 12 7.49 -5.37 8.07
CA PRO A 12 8.64 -5.04 8.89
C PRO A 12 8.28 -4.10 10.07
N GLU A 13 9.07 -4.14 11.13
CA GLU A 13 8.87 -3.27 12.30
C GLU A 13 8.92 -1.78 11.92
N GLY A 14 8.00 -0.99 12.47
CA GLY A 14 7.91 0.46 12.22
C GLY A 14 7.19 0.84 10.93
N TRP A 15 6.63 -0.13 10.20
CA TRP A 15 5.79 0.09 9.03
C TRP A 15 4.31 -0.07 9.37
N VAL A 16 3.47 0.76 8.75
CA VAL A 16 2.01 0.63 8.78
C VAL A 16 1.60 -0.24 7.60
N ARG A 17 1.00 -1.40 7.86
CA ARG A 17 0.50 -2.30 6.81
C ARG A 17 -0.82 -1.79 6.24
N VAL A 18 -0.95 -1.90 4.93
CA VAL A 18 -2.21 -1.85 4.18
C VAL A 18 -2.21 -3.01 3.20
N TYR A 19 -3.39 -3.50 2.83
CA TYR A 19 -3.53 -4.66 1.97
C TYR A 19 -3.99 -4.27 0.56
N TRP A 20 -4.70 -3.15 0.46
CA TRP A 20 -5.38 -2.75 -0.78
C TRP A 20 -5.01 -1.34 -1.21
N PRO A 21 -5.08 -1.05 -2.53
CA PRO A 21 -4.62 0.22 -3.06
C PRO A 21 -5.41 1.42 -2.52
N ASP A 22 -6.71 1.28 -2.25
CA ASP A 22 -7.55 2.34 -1.68
C ASP A 22 -7.06 2.76 -0.29
N GLU A 23 -6.70 1.79 0.56
CA GLU A 23 -6.13 2.05 1.89
C GLU A 23 -4.79 2.80 1.80
N ALA A 24 -3.93 2.39 0.86
CA ALA A 24 -2.65 3.06 0.62
C ALA A 24 -2.85 4.51 0.15
N ILE A 25 -3.77 4.73 -0.80
CA ILE A 25 -4.12 6.05 -1.35
C ILE A 25 -4.67 6.96 -0.24
N GLU A 26 -5.54 6.47 0.63
CA GLU A 26 -6.05 7.27 1.76
C GLU A 26 -4.93 7.71 2.71
N LEU A 27 -3.94 6.86 2.99
CA LEU A 27 -2.76 7.26 3.76
C LEU A 27 -1.89 8.27 3.01
N LEU A 28 -1.68 8.08 1.70
CA LEU A 28 -0.89 8.99 0.86
C LEU A 28 -1.50 10.39 0.80
N LYS A 29 -2.84 10.50 0.65
CA LYS A 29 -3.59 11.77 0.67
C LYS A 29 -3.36 12.61 1.92
N THR A 30 -2.97 11.99 3.04
CA THR A 30 -2.66 12.73 4.27
C THR A 30 -1.39 13.59 4.17
N GLY A 31 -0.52 13.34 3.18
CA GLY A 31 0.78 14.00 3.04
C GLY A 31 1.79 13.64 4.14
N LYS A 32 1.47 12.68 5.01
CA LYS A 32 2.33 12.26 6.15
C LYS A 32 3.20 11.04 5.83
N VAL A 33 2.98 10.38 4.69
CA VAL A 33 3.79 9.23 4.26
C VAL A 33 5.16 9.72 3.82
N LYS A 34 6.22 9.12 4.36
CA LYS A 34 7.61 9.46 4.05
C LYS A 34 8.27 8.43 3.12
N GLU A 35 7.78 7.21 3.17
CA GLU A 35 8.30 6.05 2.43
C GLU A 35 7.15 5.06 2.26
N ILE A 36 7.06 4.44 1.09
CA ILE A 36 6.09 3.39 0.79
C ILE A 36 6.81 2.21 0.13
N SER A 37 6.53 1.01 0.61
CA SER A 37 6.82 -0.25 -0.08
C SER A 37 5.55 -0.63 -0.83
N LEU A 38 5.69 -0.91 -2.12
CA LEU A 38 4.60 -1.14 -3.05
C LEU A 38 4.73 -2.55 -3.62
N ASP A 39 3.85 -3.46 -3.19
CA ASP A 39 3.60 -4.69 -3.95
C ASP A 39 2.61 -4.43 -5.08
N HIS A 40 2.88 -5.03 -6.24
CA HIS A 40 2.00 -4.92 -7.40
C HIS A 40 0.89 -5.96 -7.34
N ASP A 41 1.25 -7.20 -7.10
CA ASP A 41 0.31 -8.32 -7.00
C ASP A 41 -0.24 -8.34 -5.58
N LEU A 42 -1.57 -8.23 -5.45
CA LEU A 42 -2.28 -8.20 -4.17
C LEU A 42 -3.31 -9.34 -4.06
N GLY A 43 -3.24 -10.32 -4.97
CA GLY A 43 -4.04 -11.55 -4.92
C GLY A 43 -5.54 -11.42 -5.28
N ASP A 44 -6.08 -10.20 -5.42
CA ASP A 44 -7.46 -9.94 -5.86
C ASP A 44 -7.54 -8.70 -6.77
N ASP A 45 -7.44 -8.92 -8.07
CA ASP A 45 -7.50 -7.87 -9.10
C ASP A 45 -8.83 -7.08 -9.09
N GLU A 46 -9.94 -7.63 -8.57
CA GLU A 46 -11.21 -6.89 -8.49
C GLU A 46 -11.14 -5.76 -7.46
N ARG A 47 -10.24 -5.89 -6.47
CA ARG A 47 -9.93 -4.84 -5.48
C ARG A 47 -8.80 -3.91 -5.93
N GLY A 48 -8.22 -4.16 -7.10
CA GLY A 48 -7.11 -3.42 -7.66
C GLY A 48 -5.75 -3.97 -7.24
N THR A 49 -4.72 -3.40 -7.85
CA THR A 49 -3.31 -3.79 -7.76
C THR A 49 -2.48 -2.64 -7.19
N GLY A 50 -1.20 -2.88 -6.91
CA GLY A 50 -0.28 -1.78 -6.59
C GLY A 50 -0.13 -0.75 -7.72
N TYR A 51 -0.48 -1.11 -8.96
CA TYR A 51 -0.46 -0.18 -10.09
C TYR A 51 -1.50 0.94 -9.95
N ASP A 52 -2.67 0.64 -9.38
CA ASP A 52 -3.71 1.64 -9.15
C ASP A 52 -3.27 2.76 -8.20
N VAL A 53 -2.34 2.47 -7.28
CA VAL A 53 -1.73 3.49 -6.40
C VAL A 53 -0.86 4.48 -7.18
N VAL A 54 -0.18 4.03 -8.24
CA VAL A 54 0.74 4.86 -9.04
C VAL A 54 -0.01 5.67 -10.09
N LEU A 55 -1.18 5.20 -10.54
CA LEU A 55 -2.03 5.90 -11.51
C LEU A 55 -2.95 6.98 -10.92
N TRP A 56 -3.15 6.98 -9.61
CA TRP A 56 -3.91 8.00 -8.88
C TRP A 56 -3.20 9.36 -8.88
#